data_AF-A0A7C5DEX7-F1
#
_entry.id   AF-A0A7C5DEX7-F1
#
_cell.length_a   1.000
_cell.length_b   1.000
_cell.length_c   1.000
_cell.angle_alpha   90.00
_cell.angle_beta   90.00
_cell.angle_gamma   90.00
#
_symmetry.space_group_name_H-M   'P 1'
#
loop_
_entity.id
_entity.type
_entity.pdbx_description
1 polymer ?
#
loop_
_entity_poly.entity_id
_entity_poly.type
_entity_poly.pdbx_seq_one_letter_code
_entity_poly.pdbx_strand_id
1 'polypeptide(L)' 'MKFHGHKCPAMPLGLRAASIAMNMLGVERSQDKELSVISETGKG' A
#
# COMPACT_ATOMS: atom_id res chain seq x y z
N MET A 1 2.34 5.93 -11.89
CA MET A 1 2.01 4.99 -12.99
C MET A 1 3.15 4.07 -13.41
N LYS A 2 4.42 4.51 -13.34
CA LYS A 2 5.57 3.71 -13.83
C LYS A 2 5.70 2.32 -13.20
N PHE A 3 5.30 2.13 -11.94
CA PHE A 3 5.33 0.83 -11.28
C PHE A 3 4.11 -0.04 -11.63
N HIS A 4 2.89 0.50 -11.45
CA HIS A 4 1.66 -0.26 -11.68
C HIS A 4 1.32 -0.48 -13.17
N GLY A 5 1.94 0.29 -14.08
CA GLY A 5 1.92 0.07 -15.53
C GLY A 5 0.69 0.60 -16.28
N HIS A 6 -0.45 0.78 -15.60
CA HIS A 6 -1.68 1.27 -16.26
C HIS A 6 -2.61 1.99 -15.27
N LYS A 7 -3.68 2.60 -15.79
CA LYS A 7 -4.73 3.21 -14.97
C LYS A 7 -5.82 2.17 -14.70
N CYS A 8 -6.07 1.87 -13.44
CA CYS A 8 -7.25 1.12 -13.00
C CYS A 8 -7.81 1.74 -11.71
N PRO A 9 -9.08 1.50 -11.37
CA PRO A 9 -9.66 2.02 -10.13
C PRO A 9 -9.10 1.36 -8.87
N ALA A 10 -8.58 0.13 -8.95
CA ALA A 10 -8.15 -0.63 -7.78
C ALA A 10 -6.82 -0.13 -7.16
N MET A 11 -5.83 0.26 -7.97
CA MET A 11 -4.54 0.71 -7.45
C MET A 11 -4.60 1.96 -6.54
N PRO A 12 -5.28 3.06 -6.92
CA PRO A 12 -5.37 4.23 -6.05
C PRO A 12 -6.10 3.94 -4.73
N LEU A 13 -7.01 2.95 -4.71
CA LEU A 13 -7.64 2.50 -3.46
C LEU A 13 -6.63 1.91 -2.48
N GLY A 14 -5.77 0.98 -2.95
CA GLY A 14 -4.73 0.39 -2.11
C GLY A 14 -3.72 1.43 -1.58
N LEU A 15 -3.35 2.41 -2.41
CA LEU A 15 -2.44 3.50 -2.00
C LEU A 15 -3.03 4.36 -0.88
N ARG A 16 -4.34 4.66 -0.95
CA ARG A 16 -5.06 5.42 0.09
C ARG A 16 -5.19 4.61 1.38
N ALA A 17 -5.56 3.33 1.27
CA ALA A 17 -5.65 2.45 2.43
C ALA A 17 -4.30 2.37 3.18
N ALA A 18 -3.19 2.18 2.46
CA ALA A 18 -1.85 2.17 3.04
C ALA A 18 -1.50 3.52 3.70
N SER A 19 -1.83 4.65 3.07
CA SER A 19 -1.58 5.98 3.66
C SER A 19 -2.34 6.20 4.97
N ILE A 20 -3.60 5.76 5.05
CA ILE A 20 -4.39 5.85 6.28
C ILE A 20 -3.80 4.94 7.35
N ALA A 21 -3.44 3.70 7.01
CA ALA A 21 -2.83 2.76 7.95
C ALA A 21 -1.52 3.29 8.55
N MET A 22 -0.62 3.85 7.72
CA MET A 22 0.63 4.45 8.20
C MET A 22 0.37 5.61 9.17
N ASN A 23 -0.58 6.49 8.85
CA ASN A 23 -0.96 7.61 9.73
C ASN A 23 -1.54 7.11 11.06
N MET A 24 -2.40 6.09 11.03
CA MET A 24 -3.00 5.51 12.24
C MET A 24 -1.97 4.80 13.13
N LEU A 25 -0.98 4.15 12.52
CA LEU A 25 0.10 3.47 13.23
C LEU A 25 1.21 4.43 13.69
N GLY A 26 1.24 5.67 13.19
CA GLY A 26 2.28 6.65 13.51
C GLY A 26 3.66 6.26 12.96
N VAL A 27 3.71 5.54 11.84
CA VAL A 27 4.95 5.05 11.21
C VAL A 27 5.22 5.75 9.89
N GLU A 28 6.51 5.89 9.56
CA GLU A 28 6.94 6.35 8.25
C GLU A 28 7.07 5.19 7.26
N ARG A 29 7.42 5.51 6.01
CA ARG A 29 7.70 4.52 4.98
C ARG A 29 8.92 3.68 5.39
N SER A 30 8.69 2.36 5.48
CA SER A 30 9.73 1.34 5.66
C SER A 30 10.93 1.56 4.73
N GLN A 31 12.15 1.61 5.27
CA GLN A 31 13.37 1.66 4.46
C GLN A 31 13.91 0.25 4.17
N ASP A 32 13.63 -0.70 5.06
CA ASP A 32 13.94 -2.12 4.91
C ASP A 32 12.76 -2.97 5.43
N LYS A 33 12.99 -4.20 5.91
CA LYS A 33 11.97 -5.19 6.35
C LYS A 33 11.30 -4.90 7.70
N GLU A 34 11.03 -3.63 7.99
CA GLU A 34 10.51 -3.18 9.29
C GLU A 34 8.98 -3.28 9.36
N LEU A 35 8.31 -3.11 8.22
CA LEU A 35 6.85 -3.17 8.12
C LEU A 35 6.38 -4.33 7.23
N SER A 36 5.32 -5.01 7.67
CA SER A 36 4.62 -6.03 6.89
C SER A 36 3.16 -5.64 6.63
N VAL A 37 2.61 -6.14 5.53
CA VAL A 37 1.21 -5.95 5.15
C VAL A 37 0.59 -7.32 4.95
N ILE A 38 -0.60 -7.50 5.50
CA ILE A 38 -1.48 -8.64 5.21
C ILE A 38 -2.60 -8.10 4.32
N SER A 39 -2.71 -8.63 3.10
CA SER A 39 -3.82 -8.32 2.20
C SER A 39 -4.79 -9.50 2.20
N GLU A 40 -6.04 -9.24 2.53
CA GLU A 40 -7.10 -10.27 2.56
C GLU A 40 -7.66 -10.56 1.16
N THR A 41 -7.26 -9.79 0.15
CA THR A 41 -7.72 -9.92 -1.24
C THR A 41 -6.60 -9.69 -2.25
N GLY A 42 -6.86 -10.06 -3.51
CA GLY A 42 -5.86 -10.12 -4.57
C GLY A 42 -5.19 -11.50 -4.64
N LYS A 43 -4.57 -11.78 -5.79
CA LYS A 43 -3.78 -13.00 -6.00
C LYS A 43 -2.31 -12.59 -6.12
N GLY A 44 -1.47 -13.17 -5.27
CA GLY A 44 -0.01 -12.97 -5.26
C GLY A 44 0.67 -13.77 -6.37
#